data_AF-A0A932EYA0-F1
#
_entry.id   AF-A0A932EYA0-F1
#
_cell.length_a   1.000
_cell.length_b   1.000
_cell.length_c   1.000
_cell.angle_alpha   90.00
_cell.angle_beta   90.00
_cell.angle_gamma   90.00
#
_symmetry.space_group_name_H-M   'P 1'
#
loop_
_entity.id
_entity.type
_entity.pdbx_description
1 polymer ?
#
loop_
_entity_poly.entity_id
_entity_poly.type
_entity_poly.pdbx_seq_one_letter_code
_entity_poly.pdbx_strand_id
1 'polypeptide(L)'
;MRARREGRPTAELLVLYVRERFLYRPLISGHGSQLVLEGGMLLAAFDEGRPTADIDLLATAVADEVETISPSYDRCSPSKSTTASSSLTERGPR
;
A
#
# COMPACT_ATOMS: atom_id res chain seq x y z
N MET A 1 3.16 1.30 25.26
CA MET A 1 2.56 0.02 24.82
C MET A 1 1.29 -0.26 25.62
N ARG A 2 0.11 0.06 25.09
CA ARG A 2 -1.21 -0.15 25.75
C ARG A 2 -1.83 -1.53 25.41
N ALA A 3 -1.43 -2.08 24.28
CA ALA A 3 -1.98 -3.25 23.60
C ALA A 3 -2.00 -4.59 24.36
N ARG A 4 -0.90 -4.97 25.06
CA ARG A 4 -0.88 -6.21 25.86
C ARG A 4 -1.92 -6.23 26.98
N ARG A 5 -2.41 -5.05 27.38
CA ARG A 5 -3.37 -4.86 28.47
C ARG A 5 -4.83 -5.01 28.03
N GLU A 6 -5.09 -5.06 26.73
CA GLU A 6 -6.45 -5.00 26.15
C GLU A 6 -6.88 -6.30 25.43
N GLY A 7 -6.04 -7.35 25.42
CA GLY A 7 -6.40 -8.66 24.88
C GLY A 7 -6.57 -8.72 23.35
N ARG A 8 -6.11 -7.68 22.63
CA ARG A 8 -6.24 -7.59 21.17
C ARG A 8 -5.38 -8.66 20.46
N PRO A 9 -5.87 -9.28 19.37
CA PRO A 9 -5.09 -10.23 18.59
C PRO A 9 -3.75 -9.62 18.14
N THR A 10 -2.66 -10.39 18.27
CA THR A 10 -1.31 -9.94 17.89
C THR A 10 -1.23 -9.40 16.46
N ALA A 11 -1.99 -9.98 15.54
CA ALA A 11 -2.08 -9.53 14.15
C ALA A 11 -2.61 -8.09 14.02
N GLU A 12 -3.61 -7.73 14.83
CA GLU A 12 -4.18 -6.39 14.85
C GLU A 12 -3.16 -5.35 15.33
N LEU A 13 -2.34 -5.72 16.33
CA LEU A 13 -1.26 -4.87 16.84
C LEU A 13 -0.16 -4.66 15.82
N LEU A 14 0.22 -5.71 15.09
CA LEU A 14 1.20 -5.61 14.01
C LEU A 14 0.69 -4.71 12.90
N VAL A 15 -0.58 -4.84 12.53
CA VAL A 15 -1.21 -4.01 11.50
C VAL A 15 -1.22 -2.53 11.93
N LEU A 16 -1.62 -2.22 13.17
CA LEU A 16 -1.54 -0.86 13.70
C LEU A 16 -0.11 -0.31 13.68
N TYR A 17 0.86 -1.11 14.14
CA TYR A 17 2.26 -0.70 14.17
C TYR A 17 2.81 -0.44 12.77
N VAL A 18 2.51 -1.31 11.79
CA VAL A 18 2.94 -1.12 10.40
C VAL A 18 2.36 0.15 9.81
N ARG A 19 1.08 0.46 10.08
CA ARG A 19 0.45 1.70 9.61
C ARG A 19 1.08 2.95 10.21
N GLU A 20 1.26 2.98 11.53
CA GLU A 20 1.92 4.10 12.22
C GLU A 20 3.33 4.33 11.67
N ARG A 21 4.12 3.25 11.50
CA ARG A 21 5.47 3.35 10.96
C ARG A 21 5.50 3.72 9.49
N PHE A 22 4.53 3.25 8.72
CA PHE A 22 4.39 3.62 7.33
C PHE A 22 4.12 5.12 7.23
N LEU A 23 3.12 5.66 7.92
CA LEU A 23 2.81 7.10 7.90
C LEU A 23 3.95 7.96 8.46
N TYR A 24 4.67 7.47 9.47
CA TYR A 24 5.83 8.16 10.02
C TYR A 24 6.96 8.34 8.99
N ARG A 25 7.14 7.39 8.07
CA ARG A 25 8.28 7.38 7.15
C ARG A 25 8.24 8.52 6.11
N PRO A 26 7.13 8.80 5.41
CA PRO A 26 6.98 9.98 4.58
C PRO A 26 7.08 11.28 5.37
N LEU A 27 6.56 11.34 6.60
CA LEU A 27 6.62 12.54 7.44
C LEU A 27 8.04 12.98 7.78
N ILE A 28 8.94 12.03 8.06
CA ILE A 28 10.36 12.34 8.27
C ILE A 28 11.16 12.41 6.96
N SER A 29 10.54 12.11 5.83
CA SER A 29 11.15 12.30 4.52
C SER A 29 10.96 13.75 4.06
N GLY A 30 11.79 14.22 3.12
CA GLY A 30 11.62 15.54 2.51
C GLY A 30 10.29 15.73 1.74
N HIS A 31 9.47 14.69 1.62
CA HIS A 31 8.19 14.70 0.89
C HIS A 31 6.98 14.80 1.83
N GLY A 32 7.16 14.83 3.14
CA GLY A 32 6.05 14.79 4.10
C GLY A 32 5.06 15.95 3.95
N SER A 33 5.53 17.13 3.58
CA SER A 33 4.69 18.32 3.34
C SER A 33 3.94 18.30 2.01
N GLN A 34 4.17 17.28 1.17
CA GLN A 34 3.58 17.14 -0.17
C GLN A 34 2.50 16.05 -0.22
N LEU A 35 2.16 15.46 0.93
CA LEU A 35 1.22 14.36 1.05
C LEU A 35 0.13 14.72 2.06
N VAL A 36 -1.13 14.51 1.67
CA VAL A 36 -2.30 14.66 2.55
C VAL A 36 -2.93 13.29 2.76
N LEU A 37 -3.25 12.96 4.01
CA LEU A 37 -3.93 11.72 4.37
C LEU A 37 -5.42 11.81 4.04
N GLU A 38 -5.93 10.82 3.33
CA GLU A 38 -7.31 10.77 2.87
C GLU A 38 -8.00 9.45 3.27
N GLY A 39 -9.28 9.34 2.92
CA GLY A 39 -10.02 8.08 2.91
C GLY A 39 -10.36 7.51 4.29
N GLY A 40 -10.47 6.18 4.35
CA GLY A 40 -10.94 5.49 5.55
C GLY A 40 -10.00 5.61 6.74
N MET A 41 -8.69 5.82 6.49
CA MET A 41 -7.71 6.02 7.55
C MET A 41 -7.79 7.41 8.16
N LEU A 42 -8.10 8.44 7.35
CA LEU A 42 -8.39 9.78 7.86
C LEU A 42 -9.60 9.73 8.79
N LEU A 43 -10.71 9.11 8.36
CA LEU A 43 -11.90 8.96 9.19
C LEU A 43 -11.61 8.18 10.47
N ALA A 44 -10.86 7.07 10.36
CA ALA A 44 -10.50 6.26 11.52
C ALA A 44 -9.64 7.01 12.55
N ALA A 45 -8.90 8.04 12.13
CA ALA A 45 -8.15 8.91 13.05
C ALA A 45 -9.05 9.83 13.88
N PHE A 46 -10.29 10.07 13.43
CA PHE A 46 -11.33 10.81 14.15
C PHE A 46 -12.33 9.89 14.88
N ASP A 47 -12.00 8.60 15.06
CA ASP A 47 -12.90 7.57 15.58
C ASP A 47 -14.19 7.41 14.74
N GLU A 48 -14.15 7.85 13.47
CA GLU A 48 -15.25 7.73 12.51
C GLU A 48 -14.92 6.64 11.47
N GLY A 49 -15.95 5.93 10.99
CA GLY A 49 -15.77 4.92 9.92
C GLY A 49 -15.42 3.51 10.39
N ARG A 50 -14.94 2.68 9.45
CA ARG A 50 -14.67 1.25 9.66
C ARG A 50 -13.17 0.98 9.78
N PRO A 51 -12.75 -0.10 10.48
CA PRO A 51 -11.36 -0.55 10.40
C PRO A 51 -10.94 -0.77 8.94
N THR A 52 -9.94 -0.02 8.47
CA THR A 52 -9.36 -0.17 7.13
C THR A 52 -7.86 -0.39 7.20
N ALA A 53 -7.33 -1.26 6.34
CA ALA A 53 -5.89 -1.47 6.16
C ALA A 53 -5.27 -0.61 5.08
N ASP A 54 -6.12 0.01 4.26
CA ASP A 54 -5.72 0.85 3.14
C ASP A 54 -5.24 2.21 3.68
N ILE A 55 -4.23 2.77 3.01
CA ILE A 55 -3.65 4.08 3.29
C ILE A 55 -3.75 4.90 2.00
N ASP A 56 -4.68 5.84 1.98
CA ASP A 56 -4.88 6.73 0.85
C ASP A 56 -4.13 8.04 1.09
N LEU A 57 -3.27 8.44 0.14
CA LEU A 57 -2.50 9.68 0.21
C LEU A 57 -2.69 10.49 -1.07
N LEU A 58 -3.03 11.76 -0.93
CA LEU A 58 -3.06 12.72 -2.03
C LEU A 58 -1.70 13.42 -2.14
N ALA A 59 -1.05 13.33 -3.30
CA ALA A 59 0.20 14.05 -3.58
C ALA A 59 -0.10 15.46 -4.11
N THR A 60 0.26 16.49 -3.38
CA THR A 60 0.00 17.90 -3.73
C THR A 60 1.06 18.52 -4.63
N ALA A 61 2.22 17.87 -4.74
CA ALA A 61 3.33 18.29 -5.60
C ALA A 61 3.38 17.55 -6.95
N VAL A 62 2.37 16.75 -7.26
CA VAL A 62 2.22 16.01 -8.52
C VAL A 62 0.97 16.52 -9.22
N ALA A 63 1.09 16.77 -10.52
CA ALA A 63 -0.01 17.26 -11.33
C ALA A 63 -0.97 16.12 -11.68
N ASP A 64 -2.28 16.41 -11.64
CA ASP A 64 -3.36 15.43 -11.80
C ASP A 64 -3.68 15.18 -13.28
N GLU A 65 -2.65 14.86 -14.07
CA GLU A 65 -2.81 14.45 -15.46
C GLU A 65 -2.37 13.00 -15.66
N VAL A 66 -3.04 12.30 -16.58
CA VAL A 66 -2.78 10.89 -16.86
C VAL A 66 -1.34 10.68 -17.33
N GLU A 67 -0.81 11.60 -18.14
CA GLU A 67 0.57 11.58 -18.63
C GLU A 67 1.59 11.70 -17.48
N THR A 68 1.27 12.48 -16.44
CA THR A 68 2.09 12.66 -15.24
C THR A 68 2.04 11.40 -14.35
N ILE A 69 0.87 10.78 -14.22
CA ILE A 69 0.64 9.70 -13.24
C ILE A 69 0.89 8.30 -13.82
N SER A 70 0.59 8.06 -15.10
CA SER A 70 0.70 6.75 -15.76
C SER A 70 2.07 6.05 -15.57
N PRO A 71 3.23 6.73 -15.70
CA PRO A 71 4.53 6.11 -15.46
C PRO A 71 4.72 5.58 -14.03
N SER A 72 3.98 6.12 -13.05
CA SER A 72 3.97 5.64 -11.66
C SER A 72 3.23 4.32 -11.55
N TYR A 73 2.08 4.20 -12.21
CA TYR A 73 1.28 2.98 -12.24
C TYR A 73 2.01 1.84 -12.93
N ASP A 74 2.71 2.09 -14.03
CA ASP A 74 3.48 1.07 -14.73
C ASP A 74 4.61 0.50 -13.87
N ARG A 75 5.24 1.35 -13.04
CA ARG A 75 6.29 0.93 -12.10
C ARG A 75 5.77 0.09 -10.94
N CYS A 76 4.57 0.39 -10.46
CA CYS A 76 3.93 -0.31 -9.34
C CYS A 76 3.10 -1.52 -9.79
N SER A 77 2.77 -1.60 -11.07
CA SER A 77 2.09 -2.76 -11.63
C SER A 77 3.04 -3.96 -11.57
N PRO A 78 2.66 -5.06 -10.89
CA PRO A 78 3.46 -6.27 -10.95
C PRO A 78 3.57 -6.66 -12.42
N SER A 79 4.80 -6.73 -12.95
CA SER A 79 5.03 -7.25 -14.29
C SER A 79 4.34 -8.61 -14.35
N LYS A 80 3.36 -8.80 -15.24
CA LYS A 80 2.88 -10.14 -15.56
C LYS A 80 4.12 -10.89 -16.02
N SER A 81 4.58 -11.84 -15.22
CA SER A 81 5.66 -12.74 -15.60
C SER A 81 5.28 -13.32 -16.95
N THR A 82 6.02 -12.94 -18.00
CA THR A 82 5.96 -13.63 -19.28
C THR A 82 6.41 -15.06 -19.01
N THR A 83 5.46 -15.95 -18.76
CA THR A 83 5.71 -17.38 -18.82
C THR A 83 6.10 -17.67 -20.27
N ALA A 84 7.40 -17.73 -20.52
CA ALA A 84 7.92 -18.33 -21.74
C ALA A 84 7.40 -19.77 -21.77
N SER A 85 6.39 -20.01 -22.60
CA SER A 85 5.92 -21.35 -22.91
C SER A 85 7.03 -22.05 -23.68
N SER A 86 7.93 -22.70 -22.94
CA SER A 86 8.88 -23.65 -23.50
C SER A 86 8.07 -24.82 -24.06
N SER A 87 7.94 -24.86 -25.39
CA SER A 87 7.35 -25.99 -26.11
C SER A 87 8.17 -27.25 -25.85
N LEU A 88 7.70 -28.09 -24.92
CA LEU A 88 8.18 -29.45 -24.75
C LEU A 88 7.57 -30.30 -25.88
N THR A 89 8.38 -30.65 -26.87
CA THR A 89 8.01 -31.60 -27.92
C THR A 89 7.76 -32.96 -27.28
N GLU A 90 6.50 -33.38 -27.20
CA GLU A 90 6.14 -34.75 -26.84
C GLU A 90 6.64 -35.72 -27.94
N ARG A 91 7.58 -36.59 -27.59
CA ARG A 91 7.86 -37.81 -28.34
C ARG A 91 6.88 -38.89 -27.85
N GLY A 92 6.03 -39.36 -28.76
CA GLY A 92 4.99 -40.37 -28.51
C GLY A 92 5.53 -41.76 -28.13
N PRO A 93 4.63 -42.68 -27.71
CA PRO A 93 5.01 -43.92 -27.03
C PRO A 93 5.41 -45.06 -27.98
N ARG A 94 6.16 -45.99 -27.37
CA ARG A 94 6.83 -47.23 -27.82
C ARG A 94 6.29 -47.93 -29.07
#